data_AF-A0A1N6U7Z5-F1
#
_entry.id   AF-A0A1N6U7Z5-F1
#
_cell.length_a   1.000
_cell.length_b   1.000
_cell.length_c   1.000
_cell.angle_alpha   90.00
_cell.angle_beta   90.00
_cell.angle_gamma   90.00
#
_symmetry.space_group_name_H-M   'P 1'
#
loop_
_entity.id
_entity.type
_entity.pdbx_description
1 polymer ?
#
loop_
_entity_poly.entity_id
_entity_poly.type
_entity_poly.pdbx_seq_one_letter_code
_entity_poly.pdbx_strand_id
1 'polypeptide(L)'
;MQIAELKEIAPLLAGGIGAGATLIAVVVTSLFNLRVARLNIEAQSRQKTKELKIEKLEDLFFLFEKWQVNFSNIYLIHLRCYRGQLTFNEVIKLVNERTTLAPGEAQKYRMIMDLHFPSLVQAYAPVEAARKRLVPFLSDPSVSRLSTQEFKSNQVIFEEACEAFKSKVSSLAHETLELE
;
A
#
# COMPACT_ATOMS: atom_id res chain seq x y z
N MET A 1 -18.14 82.44 7.20
CA MET A 1 -18.95 81.50 6.38
C MET A 1 -18.20 80.21 6.04
N GLN A 2 -16.88 80.21 5.83
CA GLN A 2 -16.10 79.01 5.48
C GLN A 2 -15.93 77.94 6.59
N ILE A 3 -15.99 78.31 7.87
CA ILE A 3 -15.77 77.36 9.00
C ILE A 3 -17.00 76.45 9.23
N ALA A 4 -18.21 76.92 8.93
CA ALA A 4 -19.44 76.16 9.11
C ALA A 4 -19.57 75.02 8.08
N GLU A 5 -19.25 75.29 6.80
CA GLU A 5 -19.29 74.27 5.74
C GLU A 5 -18.25 73.17 5.93
N LEU A 6 -17.05 73.50 6.43
CA LEU A 6 -16.01 72.50 6.72
C LEU A 6 -16.46 71.52 7.82
N LYS A 7 -17.23 72.01 8.80
CA LYS A 7 -17.73 71.21 9.93
C LYS A 7 -18.83 70.22 9.52
N GLU A 8 -19.57 70.53 8.46
CA GLU A 8 -20.60 69.66 7.89
C GLU A 8 -20.03 68.65 6.87
N ILE A 9 -18.97 69.02 6.14
CA ILE A 9 -18.32 68.16 5.14
C ILE A 9 -17.31 67.18 5.78
N ALA A 10 -16.67 67.55 6.89
CA ALA A 10 -15.65 66.72 7.54
C ALA A 10 -16.15 65.33 8.02
N PRO A 11 -17.36 65.18 8.61
CA PRO A 11 -17.91 63.87 8.97
C PRO A 11 -18.18 62.98 7.74
N LEU A 12 -18.61 63.57 6.62
CA LEU A 12 -18.83 62.87 5.35
C LEU A 12 -17.52 62.36 4.76
N LEU A 13 -16.47 63.17 4.77
CA LEU A 13 -15.13 62.76 4.35
C LEU A 13 -14.56 61.68 5.28
N ALA A 14 -14.71 61.83 6.59
CA ALA A 14 -14.25 60.84 7.57
C ALA A 14 -14.99 59.50 7.41
N GLY A 15 -16.31 59.52 7.19
CA GLY A 15 -17.11 58.33 6.91
C GLY A 15 -16.69 57.65 5.60
N GLY A 16 -16.42 58.42 4.54
CA GLY A 16 -15.92 57.91 3.27
C GLY A 16 -14.54 57.26 3.37
N ILE A 17 -13.60 57.89 4.09
CA ILE A 17 -12.27 57.33 4.37
C ILE A 17 -12.38 56.06 5.21
N GLY A 18 -13.23 56.05 6.25
CA GLY A 18 -13.47 54.88 7.10
C GLY A 18 -14.01 53.71 6.30
N ALA A 19 -15.08 53.91 5.51
CA ALA A 19 -15.65 52.87 4.67
C ALA A 19 -14.66 52.36 3.62
N GLY A 20 -13.87 53.25 3.00
CA GLY A 20 -12.81 52.88 2.07
C GLY A 20 -11.73 52.01 2.73
N ALA A 21 -11.28 52.39 3.93
CA ALA A 21 -10.31 51.62 4.70
C ALA A 21 -10.84 50.24 5.09
N THR A 22 -12.12 50.14 5.49
CA THR A 22 -12.77 48.85 5.79
C THR A 22 -12.83 47.94 4.57
N LEU A 23 -13.22 48.45 3.40
CA LEU A 23 -13.26 47.67 2.16
C LEU A 23 -11.88 47.16 1.76
N ILE A 24 -10.85 48.01 1.85
CA ILE A 24 -9.46 47.62 1.58
C ILE A 24 -9.02 46.53 2.56
N ALA A 25 -9.30 46.69 3.86
CA ALA A 25 -8.96 45.69 4.87
C ALA A 25 -9.62 44.33 4.58
N VAL A 26 -10.92 44.32 4.25
CA VAL A 26 -11.64 43.09 3.89
C VAL A 26 -11.04 42.42 2.65
N VAL A 27 -10.69 43.18 1.61
CA VAL A 27 -10.05 42.64 0.40
C VAL A 27 -8.69 42.02 0.73
N VAL A 28 -7.85 42.73 1.48
CA VAL A 28 -6.52 42.23 1.88
C VAL A 28 -6.64 40.96 2.73
N THR A 29 -7.51 40.96 3.74
CA THR A 29 -7.76 39.79 4.59
C THR A 29 -8.31 38.62 3.78
N SER A 30 -9.23 38.86 2.84
CA SER A 30 -9.78 37.81 1.97
C SER A 30 -8.70 37.17 1.08
N LEU A 31 -7.84 37.98 0.47
CA LEU A 31 -6.73 37.48 -0.35
C LEU A 31 -5.72 36.68 0.48
N PHE A 32 -5.40 37.14 1.69
CA PHE A 32 -4.52 36.41 2.60
C PHE A 32 -5.13 35.08 3.03
N ASN A 33 -6.40 35.08 3.43
CA ASN A 33 -7.13 33.88 3.81
C ASN A 33 -7.19 32.87 2.67
N LEU A 34 -7.44 33.31 1.44
CA LEU A 34 -7.45 32.43 0.27
C LEU A 34 -6.07 31.81 0.01
N ARG A 35 -4.99 32.59 0.16
CA ARG A 35 -3.62 32.09 0.00
C ARG A 35 -3.27 31.05 1.06
N VAL A 36 -3.58 31.32 2.33
CA VAL A 36 -3.37 30.37 3.44
C VAL A 36 -4.19 29.11 3.24
N ALA A 37 -5.47 29.25 2.84
CA ALA A 37 -6.33 28.11 2.55
C ALA A 37 -5.76 27.21 1.45
N ARG A 38 -5.23 27.80 0.36
CA ARG A 38 -4.58 27.03 -0.72
C ARG A 38 -3.35 26.27 -0.24
N LEU A 39 -2.47 26.91 0.52
CA LEU A 39 -1.29 26.27 1.09
C LEU A 39 -1.67 25.11 2.01
N ASN A 40 -2.68 25.30 2.85
CA ASN A 40 -3.18 24.24 3.73
C ASN A 40 -3.80 23.07 2.95
N ILE A 41 -4.56 23.35 1.89
CA ILE A 41 -5.15 22.31 1.03
C ILE A 41 -4.05 21.50 0.33
N GLU A 42 -3.03 22.16 -0.19
CA GLU A 42 -1.89 21.48 -0.83
C GLU A 42 -1.12 20.61 0.17
N ALA A 43 -0.79 21.15 1.35
CA ALA A 43 -0.13 20.39 2.41
C ALA A 43 -0.98 19.19 2.84
N GLN A 44 -2.28 19.38 3.04
CA GLN A 44 -3.20 18.31 3.42
C GLN A 44 -3.33 17.26 2.32
N SER A 45 -3.37 17.65 1.05
CA SER A 45 -3.44 16.72 -0.08
C SER A 45 -2.18 15.86 -0.17
N ARG A 46 -0.99 16.46 0.03
CA ARG A 46 0.28 15.74 0.07
C ARG A 46 0.31 14.73 1.22
N GLN A 47 -0.10 15.18 2.41
CA GLN A 47 -0.17 14.33 3.60
C GLN A 47 -1.12 13.15 3.41
N LYS A 48 -2.34 13.39 2.91
CA LYS A 48 -3.31 12.31 2.61
C LYS A 48 -2.78 11.31 1.59
N THR A 49 -2.06 11.78 0.58
CA THR A 49 -1.45 10.90 -0.43
C THR A 49 -0.38 10.01 0.18
N LYS A 50 0.44 10.56 1.10
CA LYS A 50 1.45 9.82 1.83
C LYS A 50 0.82 8.76 2.74
N GLU A 51 -0.17 9.15 3.54
CA GLU A 51 -0.93 8.24 4.41
C GLU A 51 -1.55 7.09 3.62
N LEU A 52 -2.22 7.38 2.51
CA LEU A 52 -2.80 6.35 1.65
C LEU A 52 -1.73 5.38 1.10
N LYS A 53 -0.57 5.89 0.69
CA LYS A 53 0.53 5.03 0.21
C LYS A 53 1.03 4.10 1.30
N ILE A 54 1.24 4.61 2.51
CA ILE A 54 1.68 3.78 3.65
C ILE A 54 0.63 2.71 3.95
N GLU A 55 -0.64 3.09 4.08
CA GLU A 55 -1.75 2.15 4.32
C GLU A 55 -1.77 1.03 3.27
N LYS A 56 -1.58 1.37 1.99
CA LYS A 56 -1.56 0.36 0.91
C LYS A 56 -0.30 -0.51 0.91
N LEU A 57 0.85 -0.02 1.39
CA LEU A 57 2.05 -0.83 1.57
C LEU A 57 1.91 -1.80 2.74
N GLU A 58 1.30 -1.36 3.84
CA GLU A 58 0.98 -2.21 4.99
C GLU A 58 -0.03 -3.31 4.61
N ASP A 59 -1.11 -2.94 3.92
CA ASP A 59 -2.08 -3.89 3.36
C ASP A 59 -1.40 -4.92 2.44
N LEU A 60 -0.52 -4.45 1.54
CA LEU A 60 0.24 -5.30 0.62
C LEU A 60 1.12 -6.28 1.39
N PHE A 61 1.88 -5.80 2.37
CA PHE A 61 2.77 -6.63 3.18
C PHE A 61 1.98 -7.73 3.89
N PHE A 62 0.93 -7.35 4.60
CA PHE A 62 0.10 -8.28 5.38
C PHE A 62 -0.55 -9.36 4.50
N LEU A 63 -1.15 -8.94 3.37
CA LEU A 63 -1.79 -9.89 2.44
C LEU A 63 -0.77 -10.82 1.78
N PHE A 64 0.41 -10.29 1.43
CA PHE A 64 1.48 -11.09 0.86
C PHE A 64 2.05 -12.11 1.86
N GLU A 65 2.26 -11.71 3.12
CA GLU A 65 2.69 -12.62 4.18
C GLU A 65 1.69 -13.75 4.42
N LYS A 66 0.39 -13.41 4.49
CA LYS A 66 -0.68 -14.41 4.62
C LYS A 66 -0.68 -15.38 3.43
N TRP A 67 -0.48 -14.86 2.22
CA TRP A 67 -0.34 -15.68 1.01
C TRP A 67 0.89 -16.60 1.05
N GLN A 68 2.06 -16.07 1.42
CA GLN A 68 3.31 -16.83 1.56
C GLN A 68 3.11 -17.98 2.54
N VAL A 69 2.66 -17.69 3.77
CA VAL A 69 2.46 -18.70 4.82
C VAL A 69 1.46 -19.76 4.38
N ASN A 70 0.36 -19.38 3.74
CA ASN A 70 -0.62 -20.33 3.24
C ASN A 70 0.01 -21.29 2.20
N PHE A 71 0.73 -20.78 1.21
CA PHE A 71 1.35 -21.62 0.18
C PHE A 71 2.50 -22.46 0.73
N SER A 72 3.35 -21.92 1.60
CA SER A 72 4.40 -22.69 2.28
C SER A 72 3.82 -23.85 3.07
N ASN A 73 2.72 -23.65 3.79
CA ASN A 73 2.01 -24.74 4.47
C ASN A 73 1.49 -25.80 3.49
N ILE A 74 0.87 -25.39 2.38
CA ILE A 74 0.39 -26.31 1.35
C ILE A 74 1.55 -27.16 0.81
N TYR A 75 2.67 -26.54 0.45
CA TYR A 75 3.84 -27.24 -0.07
C TYR A 75 4.42 -28.21 0.97
N LEU A 76 4.56 -27.78 2.22
CA LEU A 76 5.08 -28.63 3.30
C LEU A 76 4.16 -29.81 3.62
N ILE A 77 2.83 -29.66 3.50
CA ILE A 77 1.89 -30.79 3.62
C ILE A 77 2.11 -31.77 2.47
N HIS A 78 2.25 -31.29 1.23
CA HIS A 78 2.53 -32.15 0.07
C HIS A 78 3.87 -32.89 0.22
N LEU A 79 4.91 -32.26 0.78
CA LEU A 79 6.18 -32.93 1.06
C LEU A 79 5.99 -34.20 1.93
N ARG A 80 5.03 -34.21 2.86
CA ARG A 80 4.73 -35.40 3.69
C ARG A 80 4.27 -36.57 2.82
N CYS A 81 3.57 -36.31 1.71
CA CYS A 81 3.21 -37.32 0.73
C CYS A 81 4.44 -37.87 -0.01
N TYR A 82 5.34 -37.01 -0.47
CA TYR A 82 6.60 -37.44 -1.10
C TYR A 82 7.53 -38.22 -0.17
N ARG A 83 7.34 -38.10 1.15
CA ARG A 83 8.07 -38.86 2.18
C ARG A 83 7.35 -40.13 2.63
N GLY A 84 6.23 -40.49 2.00
CA GLY A 84 5.41 -41.66 2.36
C GLY A 84 4.72 -41.55 3.72
N GLN A 85 4.61 -40.34 4.29
CA GLN A 85 3.99 -40.11 5.59
C GLN A 85 2.47 -39.92 5.50
N LEU A 86 1.99 -39.52 4.32
CA LEU A 86 0.57 -39.31 4.03
C LEU A 86 0.28 -39.83 2.61
N THR A 87 -0.93 -40.30 2.38
CA THR A 87 -1.47 -40.52 1.04
C THR A 87 -1.85 -39.19 0.38
N PHE A 88 -1.94 -39.18 -0.94
CA PHE A 88 -2.34 -37.97 -1.67
C PHE A 88 -3.74 -37.49 -1.27
N ASN A 89 -4.68 -38.41 -1.06
CA ASN A 89 -6.05 -38.08 -0.61
C ASN A 89 -6.07 -37.42 0.78
N GLU A 90 -5.23 -37.89 1.72
CA GLU A 90 -5.09 -37.27 3.04
C GLU A 90 -4.51 -35.85 2.95
N VAL A 91 -3.54 -35.63 2.04
CA VAL A 91 -3.00 -34.30 1.77
C VAL A 91 -4.08 -33.36 1.25
N ILE A 92 -4.86 -33.76 0.24
CA ILE A 92 -5.93 -32.92 -0.31
C ILE A 92 -6.96 -32.55 0.76
N LYS A 93 -7.35 -33.51 1.61
CA LYS A 93 -8.25 -33.26 2.74
C LYS A 93 -7.66 -32.24 3.71
N LEU A 94 -6.41 -32.41 4.12
CA LEU A 94 -5.74 -31.50 5.05
C LEU A 94 -5.56 -30.09 4.48
N VAL A 95 -5.23 -29.97 3.20
CA VAL A 95 -5.10 -28.67 2.52
C VAL A 95 -6.44 -27.95 2.51
N ASN A 96 -7.53 -28.64 2.18
CA ASN A 96 -8.88 -28.06 2.17
C ASN A 96 -9.33 -27.61 3.57
N GLU A 97 -9.00 -28.38 4.61
CA GLU A 97 -9.35 -28.06 6.01
C GLU A 97 -8.52 -26.92 6.59
N ARG A 98 -7.27 -26.73 6.12
CA ARG A 98 -6.30 -25.80 6.71
C ARG A 98 -5.98 -24.58 5.85
N THR A 99 -6.65 -24.40 4.71
CA THR A 99 -6.46 -23.20 3.88
C THR A 99 -6.90 -21.98 4.67
N THR A 100 -5.97 -21.06 4.91
CA THR A 100 -6.20 -19.83 5.69
C THR A 100 -6.48 -18.62 4.82
N LEU A 101 -6.23 -18.74 3.51
CA LEU A 101 -6.42 -17.67 2.55
C LEU A 101 -7.90 -17.54 2.18
N ALA A 102 -8.48 -16.37 2.44
CA ALA A 102 -9.86 -16.08 2.07
C ALA A 102 -9.99 -15.83 0.56
N PRO A 103 -11.17 -16.09 -0.03
CA PRO A 103 -11.41 -15.79 -1.44
C PRO A 103 -11.10 -14.33 -1.76
N GLY A 104 -10.32 -14.08 -2.82
CA GLY A 104 -9.99 -12.72 -3.26
C GLY A 104 -8.70 -12.13 -2.66
N GLU A 105 -8.15 -12.69 -1.59
CA GLU A 105 -6.95 -12.10 -0.93
C GLU A 105 -5.71 -12.16 -1.83
N ALA A 106 -5.52 -13.25 -2.57
CA ALA A 106 -4.44 -13.37 -3.55
C ALA A 106 -4.57 -12.32 -4.68
N GLN A 107 -5.80 -12.04 -5.11
CA GLN A 107 -6.09 -11.04 -6.14
C GLN A 107 -5.87 -9.63 -5.60
N LYS A 108 -6.22 -9.39 -4.32
CA LYS A 108 -6.13 -8.07 -3.68
C LYS A 108 -4.69 -7.59 -3.58
N TYR A 109 -3.73 -8.41 -3.14
CA TYR A 109 -2.34 -7.94 -3.05
C TYR A 109 -1.76 -7.63 -4.45
N ARG A 110 -2.09 -8.45 -5.45
CA ARG A 110 -1.66 -8.21 -6.83
C ARG A 110 -2.26 -6.92 -7.39
N MET A 111 -3.55 -6.68 -7.14
CA MET A 111 -4.22 -5.43 -7.50
C MET A 111 -3.54 -4.21 -6.84
N ILE A 112 -3.20 -4.28 -5.55
CA ILE A 112 -2.52 -3.17 -4.86
C ILE A 112 -1.18 -2.88 -5.53
N MET A 113 -0.41 -3.92 -5.82
CA MET A 113 0.89 -3.81 -6.48
C MET A 113 0.75 -3.19 -7.89
N ASP A 114 -0.20 -3.68 -8.69
CA ASP A 114 -0.38 -3.22 -10.08
C ASP A 114 -0.92 -1.77 -10.16
N LEU A 115 -1.82 -1.38 -9.25
CA LEU A 115 -2.46 -0.05 -9.27
C LEU A 115 -1.64 1.03 -8.55
N HIS A 116 -1.06 0.70 -7.39
CA HIS A 116 -0.43 1.70 -6.51
C HIS A 116 1.09 1.67 -6.55
N PHE A 117 1.71 0.51 -6.80
CA PHE A 117 3.16 0.32 -6.70
C PHE A 117 3.73 -0.49 -7.86
N PRO A 118 3.61 -0.02 -9.12
CA PRO A 118 4.07 -0.78 -10.29
C PRO A 118 5.57 -1.11 -10.26
N SER A 119 6.38 -0.34 -9.51
CA SER A 119 7.80 -0.63 -9.26
C SER A 119 8.03 -1.96 -8.54
N LEU A 120 7.08 -2.42 -7.73
CA LEU A 120 7.16 -3.69 -7.01
C LEU A 120 6.83 -4.90 -7.89
N VAL A 121 6.17 -4.72 -9.03
CA VAL A 121 5.83 -5.83 -9.95
C VAL A 121 7.09 -6.56 -10.44
N GLN A 122 8.14 -5.81 -10.76
CA GLN A 122 9.42 -6.41 -11.16
C GLN A 122 10.09 -7.13 -9.99
N ALA A 123 10.01 -6.56 -8.78
CA ALA A 123 10.54 -7.18 -7.56
C ALA A 123 9.79 -8.47 -7.18
N TYR A 124 8.54 -8.64 -7.61
CA TYR A 124 7.74 -9.84 -7.39
C TYR A 124 8.07 -10.98 -8.37
N ALA A 125 8.62 -10.69 -9.56
CA ALA A 125 8.88 -11.70 -10.58
C ALA A 125 9.71 -12.92 -10.09
N PRO A 126 10.77 -12.75 -9.26
CA PRO A 126 11.50 -13.87 -8.68
C PRO A 126 10.64 -14.78 -7.78
N VAL A 127 9.69 -14.22 -7.03
CA VAL A 127 8.75 -14.99 -6.18
C VAL A 127 7.91 -15.91 -7.05
N GLU A 128 7.34 -15.38 -8.13
CA GLU A 128 6.52 -16.17 -9.05
C GLU A 128 7.35 -17.24 -9.78
N ALA A 129 8.59 -16.92 -10.16
CA ALA A 129 9.50 -17.89 -10.76
C ALA A 129 9.86 -19.03 -9.78
N ALA A 130 10.13 -18.72 -8.52
CA ALA A 130 10.39 -19.72 -7.49
C ALA A 130 9.14 -20.58 -7.21
N ARG A 131 7.96 -19.95 -7.11
CA ARG A 131 6.66 -20.63 -6.94
C ARG A 131 6.40 -21.64 -8.05
N LYS A 132 6.64 -21.27 -9.31
CA LYS A 132 6.47 -22.17 -10.46
C LYS A 132 7.30 -23.45 -10.36
N ARG A 133 8.44 -23.44 -9.66
CA ARG A 133 9.26 -24.64 -9.42
C ARG A 133 8.67 -25.57 -8.36
N LEU A 134 7.82 -25.04 -7.48
CA LEU A 134 7.13 -25.81 -6.44
C LEU A 134 5.79 -26.40 -6.91
N VAL A 135 5.13 -25.78 -7.90
CA VAL A 135 3.83 -26.25 -8.43
C VAL A 135 3.83 -27.74 -8.84
N PRO A 136 4.86 -28.30 -9.49
CA PRO A 136 4.90 -29.73 -9.80
C PRO A 136 4.82 -30.65 -8.57
N PHE A 137 5.20 -30.18 -7.38
CA PHE A 137 5.10 -30.96 -6.15
C PHE A 137 3.67 -30.99 -5.56
N LEU A 138 2.70 -30.33 -6.20
CA LEU A 138 1.29 -30.42 -5.84
C LEU A 138 0.57 -31.62 -6.46
N SER A 139 1.26 -32.42 -7.29
CA SER A 139 0.72 -33.65 -7.86
C SER A 139 1.07 -34.89 -7.04
N ASP A 140 0.37 -35.99 -7.31
CA ASP A 140 0.63 -37.30 -6.70
C ASP A 140 2.09 -37.76 -6.95
N PRO A 141 2.86 -38.09 -5.90
CA PRO A 141 4.23 -38.57 -6.02
C PRO A 141 4.40 -39.85 -6.86
N SER A 142 3.37 -40.71 -6.89
CA SER A 142 3.38 -41.95 -7.68
C SER A 142 3.46 -41.69 -9.19
N VAL A 143 3.00 -40.51 -9.61
CA VAL A 143 3.02 -40.03 -11.00
C VAL A 143 4.26 -39.18 -11.28
N SER A 144 4.54 -38.19 -10.43
CA SER A 144 5.57 -37.17 -10.71
C SER A 144 7.00 -37.64 -10.49
N ARG A 145 7.22 -38.56 -9.53
CA ARG A 145 8.53 -39.11 -9.14
C ARG A 145 9.61 -38.05 -8.85
N LEU A 146 9.20 -36.86 -8.41
CA LEU A 146 10.10 -35.75 -8.10
C LEU A 146 10.88 -36.00 -6.80
N SER A 147 12.07 -35.39 -6.69
CA SER A 147 12.95 -35.59 -5.52
C SER A 147 12.54 -34.72 -4.33
N THR A 148 12.52 -35.31 -3.13
CA THR A 148 12.34 -34.56 -1.88
C THR A 148 13.49 -33.58 -1.62
N GLN A 149 14.68 -33.82 -2.18
CA GLN A 149 15.81 -32.91 -2.05
C GLN A 149 15.64 -31.67 -2.95
N GLU A 150 15.12 -31.87 -4.17
CA GLU A 150 14.75 -30.77 -5.07
C GLU A 150 13.64 -29.91 -4.46
N PHE A 151 12.63 -30.55 -3.83
CA PHE A 151 11.60 -29.82 -3.08
C PHE A 151 12.22 -28.88 -2.04
N LYS A 152 13.12 -29.40 -1.18
CA LYS A 152 13.73 -28.60 -0.11
C LYS A 152 14.50 -27.41 -0.66
N SER A 153 15.30 -27.62 -1.71
CA SER A 153 16.05 -26.55 -2.35
C SER A 153 15.12 -25.49 -2.96
N ASN A 154 14.07 -25.91 -3.68
CA ASN A 154 13.09 -24.98 -4.26
C ASN A 154 12.29 -24.24 -3.19
N GLN A 155 11.98 -24.88 -2.06
CA GLN A 155 11.28 -24.24 -0.95
C GLN A 155 12.15 -23.14 -0.34
N VAL A 156 13.43 -23.40 -0.08
CA VAL A 156 14.36 -22.38 0.44
C VAL A 156 14.44 -21.18 -0.51
N ILE A 157 14.61 -21.43 -1.82
CA ILE A 157 14.64 -20.36 -2.84
C ILE A 157 13.34 -19.55 -2.84
N PHE A 158 12.19 -20.21 -2.65
CA PHE A 158 10.90 -19.53 -2.58
C PHE A 158 10.80 -18.64 -1.33
N GLU A 159 11.18 -19.13 -0.15
CA GLU A 159 11.17 -18.32 1.08
C GLU A 159 12.12 -17.13 0.97
N GLU A 160 13.35 -17.34 0.49
CA GLU A 160 14.33 -16.26 0.29
C GLU A 160 13.82 -15.20 -0.68
N ALA A 161 13.18 -15.60 -1.78
CA ALA A 161 12.56 -14.67 -2.72
C ALA A 161 11.42 -13.88 -2.08
N CYS A 162 10.60 -14.52 -1.22
CA CYS A 162 9.54 -13.86 -0.49
C CYS A 162 10.08 -12.84 0.52
N GLU A 163 11.12 -13.18 1.27
CA GLU A 163 11.78 -12.25 2.20
C GLU A 163 12.40 -11.07 1.47
N ALA A 164 13.06 -11.30 0.33
CA ALA A 164 13.60 -10.24 -0.49
C ALA A 164 12.50 -9.30 -1.00
N PHE A 165 11.35 -9.83 -1.41
CA PHE A 165 10.20 -9.03 -1.82
C PHE A 165 9.64 -8.21 -0.65
N LYS A 166 9.42 -8.82 0.52
CA LYS A 166 8.96 -8.13 1.73
C LYS A 166 9.92 -7.01 2.14
N SER A 167 11.22 -7.25 2.05
CA SER A 167 12.24 -6.23 2.30
C SER A 167 12.11 -5.03 1.34
N LYS A 168 11.79 -5.26 0.07
CA LYS A 168 11.50 -4.18 -0.90
C LYS A 168 10.23 -3.40 -0.58
N VAL A 169 9.16 -4.08 -0.14
CA VAL A 169 7.93 -3.41 0.33
C VAL A 169 8.25 -2.52 1.53
N SER A 170 8.97 -3.04 2.52
CA SER A 170 9.37 -2.28 3.70
C SER A 170 10.27 -1.09 3.37
N SER A 171 11.27 -1.25 2.49
CA SER A 171 12.12 -0.15 2.02
C SER A 171 11.30 0.99 1.42
N LEU A 172 10.36 0.64 0.54
CA LEU A 172 9.49 1.63 -0.10
C LEU A 172 8.58 2.36 0.90
N ALA A 173 8.16 1.69 1.97
CA ALA A 173 7.41 2.32 3.04
C ALA A 173 8.27 3.34 3.81
N HIS A 174 9.53 3.00 4.12
CA HIS A 174 10.46 3.91 4.80
C HIS A 174 10.79 5.12 3.91
N GLU A 175 11.09 4.91 2.62
CA GLU A 175 11.32 6.00 1.66
C GLU A 175 10.11 6.94 1.55
N THR A 176 8.89 6.38 1.60
CA THR A 176 7.66 7.18 1.59
C THR A 176 7.52 8.02 2.87
N LEU A 177 8.05 7.55 4.01
CA LEU A 177 8.08 8.29 5.28
C LEU A 177 9.15 9.39 5.29
N GLU A 178 10.31 9.17 4.69
CA GLU A 178 11.48 10.07 4.74
C GLU A 178 11.47 11.22 3.72
N LEU A 179 10.58 11.20 2.71
CA LEU A 179 10.38 12.36 1.83
C LEU A 179 9.73 13.52 2.62
N GLU A 180 10.58 14.39 3.18
CA GLU A 180 10.30 15.74 3.72
C GLU A 180 10.81 16.85 2.78
#